data_AF-A0A963JX85-F1
#
_entry.id   AF-A0A963JX85-F1
#
_cell.length_a   1.000
_cell.length_b   1.000
_cell.length_c   1.000
_cell.angle_alpha   90.00
_cell.angle_beta   90.00
_cell.angle_gamma   90.00
#
_symmetry.space_group_name_H-M   'P 1'
#
loop_
_entity.id
_entity.type
_entity.pdbx_description
1 polymer ?
#
loop_
_entity_poly.entity_id
_entity_poly.type
_entity_poly.pdbx_seq_one_letter_code
_entity_poly.pdbx_strand_id
1 'polypeptide(L)'
;MSGDLDVRARAAGIEPGYYDLEGNWHVASPATKAALLEAMGPLDGAAEPPQGAFTPAVTPAACGLGRIWGVACQSYGLRSPRNAGIGDFADLERLGTGLATRGADLLGLSPLHARFRDQPARACPYAPSSRLWLDPLAIALDAAAADLGLELPALPAPPRGELVDYPAVAALKEQAFAALHERFAKGHPALADFREWRIAKGAPLESFARFEAIALALRARTGRPVAWPDWPVELRRVDAPGVAAFAIEHANEVERSAFLQWLAERQLTRTQQALMDAGMRIGLY
;
A
#
# COMPACT_ATOMS: atom_id res chain seq x y z
N MET A 1 -8.52 -1.07 44.98
CA MET A 1 -7.74 -1.46 43.79
C MET A 1 -8.46 -1.17 42.46
N SER A 2 -9.78 -1.42 42.30
CA SER A 2 -10.46 -1.15 41.01
C SER A 2 -10.65 0.34 40.68
N GLY A 3 -10.84 1.21 41.68
CA GLY A 3 -11.06 2.65 41.44
C GLY A 3 -9.89 3.37 40.78
N ASP A 4 -8.65 2.96 41.07
CA ASP A 4 -7.45 3.50 40.44
C ASP A 4 -7.36 3.09 38.95
N LEU A 5 -7.68 1.83 38.65
CA LEU A 5 -7.67 1.30 37.29
C LEU A 5 -8.71 1.99 36.40
N ASP A 6 -9.92 2.22 36.89
CA ASP A 6 -10.98 2.88 36.12
C ASP A 6 -10.67 4.36 35.86
N VAL A 7 -9.99 5.05 36.78
CA VAL A 7 -9.54 6.43 36.59
C VAL A 7 -8.46 6.48 35.51
N ARG A 8 -7.45 5.60 35.60
CA ARG A 8 -6.37 5.51 34.61
C ARG A 8 -6.88 5.13 33.22
N ALA A 9 -7.78 4.16 33.12
CA ALA A 9 -8.40 3.76 31.87
C ALA A 9 -9.15 4.92 31.20
N ARG A 10 -9.97 5.66 31.96
CA ARG A 10 -10.67 6.84 31.43
C ARG A 10 -9.72 7.94 31.01
N ALA A 11 -8.67 8.22 31.78
CA ALA A 11 -7.65 9.20 31.41
C ALA A 11 -6.91 8.83 30.11
N ALA A 12 -6.81 7.53 29.81
CA ALA A 12 -6.26 7.01 28.57
C ALA A 12 -7.26 7.03 27.38
N GLY A 13 -8.51 7.42 27.59
CA GLY A 13 -9.57 7.33 26.58
C GLY A 13 -10.13 5.91 26.38
N ILE A 14 -9.92 4.99 27.33
CA ILE A 14 -10.53 3.66 27.31
C ILE A 14 -11.96 3.77 27.87
N GLU A 15 -12.94 3.52 27.01
CA GLU A 15 -14.35 3.51 27.37
C GLU A 15 -14.67 2.44 28.44
N PRO A 16 -15.61 2.71 29.37
CA PRO A 16 -15.92 1.80 30.46
C PRO A 16 -16.71 0.57 30.02
N GLY A 17 -17.18 0.53 28.77
CA GLY A 17 -18.03 -0.52 28.21
C GLY A 17 -18.50 -0.17 26.81
N TYR A 18 -19.39 -1.00 26.26
CA TYR A 18 -19.96 -0.81 24.93
C TYR A 18 -21.37 -1.39 24.86
N TYR A 19 -22.15 -0.93 23.88
CA TYR A 19 -23.40 -1.60 23.50
C TYR A 19 -23.10 -2.67 22.44
N ASP A 20 -23.62 -3.88 22.62
CA ASP A 20 -23.58 -4.93 21.59
C ASP A 20 -24.55 -4.63 20.43
N LEU A 21 -24.60 -5.53 19.44
CA LEU A 21 -25.46 -5.38 18.26
C LEU A 21 -26.94 -5.47 18.63
N GLU A 22 -27.26 -6.09 19.76
CA GLU A 22 -28.60 -6.24 20.31
C GLU A 22 -29.01 -5.07 21.23
N GLY A 23 -28.09 -4.12 21.48
CA GLY A 23 -28.33 -2.94 22.32
C GLY A 23 -28.16 -3.18 23.82
N ASN A 24 -27.58 -4.31 24.24
CA ASN A 24 -27.24 -4.55 25.65
C ASN A 24 -25.92 -3.88 26.00
N TRP A 25 -25.86 -3.27 27.18
CA TRP A 25 -24.63 -2.67 27.70
C TRP A 25 -23.73 -3.73 28.34
N HIS A 26 -22.46 -3.76 27.91
CA HIS A 26 -21.40 -4.62 28.45
C HIS A 26 -20.32 -3.77 29.11
N VAL A 27 -20.05 -4.02 30.39
CA VAL A 27 -18.97 -3.35 31.11
C VAL A 27 -17.62 -3.96 30.71
N ALA A 28 -16.65 -3.12 30.34
CA ALA A 28 -15.29 -3.54 30.07
C ALA A 28 -14.65 -4.10 31.35
N SER A 29 -14.19 -5.36 31.28
CA SER A 29 -13.62 -6.06 32.42
C SER A 29 -12.34 -5.37 32.94
N PRO A 30 -12.00 -5.49 34.23
CA PRO A 30 -10.72 -5.01 34.74
C PRO A 30 -9.51 -5.57 33.98
N ALA A 31 -9.56 -6.85 33.57
CA ALA A 31 -8.50 -7.49 32.79
C ALA A 31 -8.32 -6.84 31.41
N THR A 32 -9.43 -6.51 30.73
CA THR A 32 -9.41 -5.80 29.44
C THR A 32 -8.77 -4.42 29.58
N LYS A 33 -9.18 -3.64 30.60
CA LYS A 33 -8.63 -2.30 30.86
C LYS A 33 -7.13 -2.36 31.13
N ALA A 34 -6.68 -3.31 31.94
CA ALA A 34 -5.26 -3.49 32.24
C ALA A 34 -4.45 -3.84 30.98
N ALA A 35 -4.93 -4.79 30.16
CA ALA A 35 -4.25 -5.19 28.93
C ALA A 35 -4.16 -4.04 27.90
N LEU A 36 -5.22 -3.23 27.77
CA LEU A 36 -5.20 -2.06 26.89
C LEU A 36 -4.22 -0.99 27.38
N LEU A 37 -4.21 -0.69 28.69
CA LEU A 37 -3.24 0.24 29.28
C LEU A 37 -1.80 -0.24 29.09
N GLU A 38 -1.54 -1.54 29.23
CA GLU A 38 -0.22 -2.12 28.97
C GLU A 38 0.16 -1.98 27.49
N ALA A 39 -0.76 -2.26 26.57
CA ALA A 39 -0.53 -2.16 25.13
C ALA A 39 -0.28 -0.73 24.64
N MET A 40 -0.88 0.27 25.29
CA MET A 40 -0.62 1.69 25.01
C MET A 40 0.78 2.13 25.48
N GLY A 41 1.44 1.33 26.32
CA GLY A 41 2.73 1.68 26.92
C GLY A 41 2.59 2.73 28.02
N PRO A 42 3.71 3.34 28.46
CA PRO A 42 3.68 4.44 29.41
C PRO A 42 2.89 5.60 28.82
N LEU A 43 1.69 5.82 29.36
CA LEU A 43 0.98 7.06 29.14
C LEU A 43 1.65 8.08 30.04
N ASP A 44 2.40 9.01 29.45
CA ASP A 44 2.93 10.17 30.16
C ASP A 44 1.72 10.89 30.78
N GLY A 45 1.51 10.64 32.07
CA GLY A 45 0.29 11.01 32.76
C GLY A 45 0.07 12.50 32.61
N ALA A 46 -1.04 12.89 31.98
CA ALA A 46 -1.39 14.28 31.75
C ALA A 46 -0.17 15.15 31.41
N ALA A 47 0.58 14.81 30.35
CA ALA A 47 1.50 15.78 29.79
C ALA A 47 0.71 17.07 29.57
N GLU A 48 1.08 18.15 30.27
CA GLU A 48 0.55 19.47 29.96
C GLU A 48 0.64 19.63 28.44
N PRO A 49 -0.41 20.12 27.75
CA PRO A 49 -0.34 20.31 26.31
C PRO A 49 0.97 21.05 26.02
N PRO A 50 1.81 20.51 25.11
CA PRO A 50 3.20 20.94 25.00
C PRO A 50 3.26 22.46 24.91
N GLN A 51 3.95 23.10 25.85
CA GLN A 51 4.13 24.54 25.84
C GLN A 51 4.99 24.89 24.63
N GLY A 52 4.38 25.39 23.56
CA GLY A 52 5.05 25.63 22.29
C GLY A 52 4.13 26.16 21.19
N ALA A 53 4.71 26.45 20.03
CA ALA A 53 3.96 26.89 18.85
C ALA A 53 3.12 25.71 18.31
N PHE A 54 1.80 25.86 18.34
CA PHE A 54 0.88 24.94 17.69
C PHE A 54 0.77 25.29 16.21
N THR A 55 0.82 24.29 15.33
CA THR A 55 0.41 24.45 13.93
C THR A 55 -1.11 24.22 13.87
N PRO A 56 -1.94 25.25 13.64
CA PRO A 56 -3.38 25.06 13.55
C PRO A 56 -3.72 24.17 12.33
N ALA A 57 -4.49 23.11 12.55
CA ALA A 57 -5.09 22.33 11.49
C ALA A 57 -6.45 22.96 11.14
N VAL A 58 -6.52 23.68 10.02
CA VAL A 58 -7.76 24.26 9.51
C VAL A 58 -8.41 23.29 8.53
N THR A 59 -9.58 22.75 8.88
CA THR A 59 -10.38 21.91 7.99
C THR A 59 -11.55 22.74 7.44
N PRO A 60 -11.55 23.10 6.15
CA PRO A 60 -12.67 23.83 5.58
C PRO A 60 -13.93 22.96 5.61
N ALA A 61 -15.07 23.54 5.99
CA ALA A 61 -16.36 22.90 5.80
C ALA A 61 -16.61 22.78 4.28
N ALA A 62 -16.66 21.56 3.75
CA ALA A 62 -16.81 21.33 2.32
C ALA A 62 -18.22 21.72 1.83
N CYS A 63 -18.29 22.43 0.70
CA CYS A 63 -19.51 22.47 -0.10
C CYS A 63 -19.75 21.06 -0.68
N GLY A 64 -20.93 20.48 -0.47
CA GLY A 64 -21.27 19.15 -0.99
C GLY A 64 -21.28 19.10 -2.52
N LEU A 65 -20.99 17.93 -3.11
CA LEU A 65 -20.93 17.71 -4.56
C LEU A 65 -22.29 17.56 -5.25
N GLY A 66 -23.40 17.84 -4.56
CA GLY A 66 -24.75 17.53 -5.03
C GLY A 66 -24.96 16.01 -5.24
N ARG A 67 -25.93 15.64 -6.07
CA ARG A 67 -26.15 14.23 -6.45
C ARG A 67 -25.15 13.82 -7.53
N ILE A 68 -24.44 12.72 -7.27
CA ILE A 68 -23.45 12.14 -8.15
C ILE A 68 -23.67 10.62 -8.20
N TRP A 69 -23.15 9.92 -9.20
CA TRP A 69 -23.14 8.46 -9.20
C TRP A 69 -21.82 7.91 -9.76
N GLY A 70 -21.55 6.65 -9.49
CA GLY A 70 -20.48 5.92 -10.13
C GLY A 70 -20.51 4.44 -9.80
N VAL A 71 -19.43 3.75 -10.11
CA VAL A 71 -19.33 2.29 -9.97
C VAL A 71 -18.26 1.95 -8.94
N ALA A 72 -18.58 1.06 -8.00
CA ALA A 72 -17.58 0.42 -7.17
C ALA A 72 -17.09 -0.86 -7.86
N CYS A 73 -15.78 -0.98 -8.06
CA CYS A 73 -15.15 -2.14 -8.67
C CYS A 73 -14.09 -2.76 -7.75
N GLN A 74 -14.05 -4.09 -7.75
CA GLN A 74 -12.90 -4.81 -7.22
C GLN A 74 -11.84 -4.82 -8.33
N SER A 75 -10.83 -3.96 -8.21
CA SER A 75 -9.89 -3.65 -9.30
C SER A 75 -9.21 -4.91 -9.86
N TYR A 76 -8.80 -5.81 -8.96
CA TYR A 76 -8.17 -7.09 -9.31
C TYR A 76 -9.06 -8.02 -10.13
N GLY A 77 -10.38 -7.86 -10.10
CA GLY A 77 -11.35 -8.67 -10.84
C GLY A 77 -11.58 -8.23 -12.29
N LEU A 78 -11.00 -7.10 -12.72
CA LEU A 78 -11.16 -6.64 -14.09
C LEU A 78 -10.47 -7.58 -15.09
N ARG A 79 -11.16 -7.85 -16.19
CA ARG A 79 -10.69 -8.72 -17.27
C ARG A 79 -10.49 -7.93 -18.54
N SER A 80 -9.35 -8.11 -19.17
CA SER A 80 -9.10 -7.68 -20.53
C SER A 80 -8.22 -8.69 -21.25
N PRO A 81 -8.25 -8.75 -22.59
CA PRO A 81 -7.33 -9.60 -23.35
C PRO A 81 -5.86 -9.19 -23.17
N ARG A 82 -5.62 -7.97 -22.66
CA ARG A 82 -4.31 -7.34 -22.53
C ARG A 82 -3.66 -7.58 -21.16
N ASN A 83 -4.43 -7.55 -20.06
CA ASN A 83 -3.83 -7.60 -18.72
C ASN A 83 -3.16 -8.95 -18.41
N ALA A 84 -2.31 -8.97 -17.40
CA ALA A 84 -1.49 -10.13 -17.03
C ALA A 84 -2.21 -11.17 -16.15
N GLY A 85 -3.54 -11.26 -16.21
CA GLY A 85 -4.35 -12.21 -15.41
C GLY A 85 -4.98 -11.60 -14.15
N ILE A 86 -4.75 -10.30 -13.94
CA ILE A 86 -5.33 -9.48 -12.88
C ILE A 86 -5.63 -8.10 -13.47
N GLY A 87 -6.69 -7.46 -13.01
CA GLY A 87 -6.97 -6.07 -13.39
C GLY A 87 -5.87 -5.12 -12.93
N ASP A 88 -5.52 -4.15 -13.79
CA ASP A 88 -4.43 -3.20 -13.60
C ASP A 88 -4.86 -1.74 -13.85
N PHE A 89 -3.95 -0.78 -13.65
CA PHE A 89 -4.24 0.66 -13.79
C PHE A 89 -4.77 1.05 -15.16
N ALA A 90 -4.27 0.44 -16.25
CA ALA A 90 -4.81 0.75 -17.57
C ALA A 90 -6.20 0.09 -17.80
N ASP A 91 -6.56 -0.98 -17.07
CA ASP A 91 -7.94 -1.49 -17.09
C ASP A 91 -8.88 -0.50 -16.37
N LEU A 92 -8.40 0.08 -15.26
CA LEU A 92 -9.12 1.14 -14.53
C LEU A 92 -9.28 2.40 -15.37
N GLU A 93 -8.23 2.85 -16.06
CA GLU A 93 -8.28 4.00 -16.98
C GLU A 93 -9.34 3.76 -18.06
N ARG A 94 -9.32 2.59 -18.71
CA ARG A 94 -10.28 2.22 -19.76
C ARG A 94 -11.70 2.12 -19.24
N LEU A 95 -11.91 1.51 -18.07
CA LEU A 95 -13.24 1.40 -17.45
C LEU A 95 -13.78 2.78 -17.06
N GLY A 96 -12.97 3.57 -16.35
CA GLY A 96 -13.37 4.87 -15.83
C GLY A 96 -13.68 5.87 -16.95
N THR A 97 -12.80 6.00 -17.94
CA THR A 97 -13.07 6.86 -19.12
C THR A 97 -14.34 6.43 -19.86
N GLY A 98 -14.57 5.11 -20.01
CA GLY A 98 -15.81 4.57 -20.58
C GLY A 98 -17.07 4.89 -19.75
N LEU A 99 -16.98 4.88 -18.42
CA LEU A 99 -18.08 5.27 -17.53
C LEU A 99 -18.32 6.77 -17.53
N ALA A 100 -17.28 7.59 -17.65
CA ALA A 100 -17.38 9.03 -17.73
C ALA A 100 -18.23 9.47 -18.93
N THR A 101 -18.10 8.80 -20.08
CA THR A 101 -18.96 9.04 -21.26
C THR A 101 -20.46 8.77 -21.02
N ARG A 102 -20.81 8.08 -19.93
CA ARG A 102 -22.18 7.81 -19.49
C ARG A 102 -22.62 8.71 -18.33
N GLY A 103 -21.80 9.69 -17.96
CA GLY A 103 -22.07 10.65 -16.89
C GLY A 103 -21.74 10.13 -15.49
N ALA A 104 -20.92 9.09 -15.34
CA ALA A 104 -20.40 8.69 -14.04
C ALA A 104 -19.39 9.73 -13.54
N ASP A 105 -19.41 10.01 -12.24
CA ASP A 105 -18.54 10.98 -11.60
C ASP A 105 -17.38 10.36 -10.83
N LEU A 106 -17.47 9.06 -10.54
CA LEU A 106 -16.44 8.33 -9.81
C LEU A 106 -16.34 6.85 -10.21
N LEU A 107 -15.15 6.29 -9.98
CA LEU A 107 -14.85 4.87 -9.99
C LEU A 107 -14.28 4.48 -8.62
N GLY A 108 -15.10 3.85 -7.78
CA GLY A 108 -14.70 3.37 -6.47
C GLY A 108 -13.86 2.10 -6.55
N LEU A 109 -12.80 2.03 -5.78
CA LEU A 109 -11.82 0.95 -5.80
C LEU A 109 -11.79 0.17 -4.49
N SER A 110 -11.49 -1.12 -4.60
CA SER A 110 -10.90 -1.85 -3.47
C SER A 110 -9.54 -1.26 -3.09
N PRO A 111 -9.11 -1.33 -1.82
CA PRO A 111 -7.83 -0.77 -1.40
C PRO A 111 -6.67 -1.29 -2.24
N LEU A 112 -5.86 -0.36 -2.76
CA LEU A 112 -4.67 -0.65 -3.58
C LEU A 112 -3.38 -0.72 -2.75
N HIS A 113 -3.51 -0.94 -1.45
CA HIS A 113 -2.41 -0.94 -0.49
C HIS A 113 -1.38 -2.04 -0.78
N ALA A 114 -0.11 -1.72 -0.60
CA ALA A 114 1.00 -2.64 -0.76
C ALA A 114 0.77 -3.90 0.09
N ARG A 115 0.70 -5.04 -0.59
CA ARG A 115 0.66 -6.37 0.03
C ARG A 115 2.08 -6.88 0.20
N PHE A 116 2.22 -8.19 0.38
CA PHE A 116 3.49 -8.84 0.65
C PHE A 116 4.01 -9.50 -0.64
N ARG A 117 5.06 -8.93 -1.26
CA ARG A 117 5.69 -9.52 -2.45
C ARG A 117 6.27 -10.92 -2.18
N ASP A 118 6.73 -11.17 -0.96
CA ASP A 118 7.17 -12.49 -0.52
C ASP A 118 5.98 -13.45 -0.23
N GLN A 119 4.75 -12.99 -0.18
CA GLN A 119 3.57 -13.82 0.10
C GLN A 119 2.43 -13.52 -0.90
N PRO A 120 2.61 -13.81 -2.20
CA PRO A 120 1.63 -13.41 -3.21
C PRO A 120 0.24 -14.06 -3.01
N ALA A 121 0.16 -15.23 -2.37
CA ALA A 121 -1.11 -15.86 -2.01
C ALA A 121 -1.91 -15.11 -0.94
N ARG A 122 -1.27 -14.23 -0.14
CA ARG A 122 -1.93 -13.42 0.89
C ARG A 122 -2.65 -12.24 0.23
N ALA A 123 -3.80 -12.54 -0.36
CA ALA A 123 -4.44 -11.63 -1.30
C ALA A 123 -5.39 -10.58 -0.69
N CYS A 124 -5.74 -10.68 0.60
CA CYS A 124 -6.71 -9.81 1.25
C CYS A 124 -6.25 -8.33 1.26
N PRO A 125 -6.98 -7.41 0.61
CA PRO A 125 -6.59 -5.99 0.56
C PRO A 125 -6.74 -5.25 1.90
N TYR A 126 -7.46 -5.85 2.86
CA TYR A 126 -7.68 -5.30 4.20
C TYR A 126 -6.64 -5.76 5.24
N ALA A 127 -5.67 -6.61 4.85
CA ALA A 127 -4.54 -6.99 5.67
C ALA A 127 -3.18 -6.66 5.00
N PRO A 128 -2.97 -5.40 4.56
CA PRO A 128 -1.80 -5.00 3.78
C PRO A 128 -0.52 -4.98 4.61
N SER A 129 0.62 -4.93 3.91
CA SER A 129 1.93 -4.63 4.50
C SER A 129 2.04 -3.16 4.86
N SER A 130 1.58 -2.27 3.97
CA SER A 130 1.56 -0.82 4.19
C SER A 130 0.33 -0.18 3.58
N ARG A 131 -0.28 0.77 4.30
CA ARG A 131 -1.34 1.64 3.78
C ARG A 131 -0.82 2.87 3.05
N LEU A 132 0.48 3.14 3.11
CA LEU A 132 1.13 4.29 2.44
C LEU A 132 1.58 3.97 1.02
N TRP A 133 1.86 2.70 0.74
CA TRP A 133 2.44 2.23 -0.52
C TRP A 133 1.42 1.44 -1.33
N LEU A 134 1.68 1.28 -2.63
CA LEU A 134 0.77 0.66 -3.59
C LEU A 134 1.18 -0.78 -3.88
N ASP A 135 0.20 -1.63 -4.20
CA ASP A 135 0.44 -2.99 -4.66
C ASP A 135 1.01 -3.02 -6.09
N PRO A 136 2.24 -3.52 -6.31
CA PRO A 136 2.82 -3.61 -7.64
C PRO A 136 2.00 -4.48 -8.61
N LEU A 137 1.13 -5.39 -8.12
CA LEU A 137 0.26 -6.14 -9.02
C LEU A 137 -0.77 -5.26 -9.76
N ALA A 138 -1.01 -4.01 -9.34
CA ALA A 138 -1.84 -3.07 -10.07
C ALA A 138 -1.12 -2.43 -11.27
N ILE A 139 0.21 -2.58 -11.41
CA ILE A 139 0.97 -2.00 -12.53
C ILE A 139 0.62 -2.72 -13.84
N ALA A 140 0.19 -1.96 -14.84
CA ALA A 140 0.05 -2.42 -16.21
C ALA A 140 1.43 -2.51 -16.88
N LEU A 141 1.87 -3.73 -17.20
CA LEU A 141 3.24 -3.98 -17.69
C LEU A 141 3.50 -3.33 -19.06
N ASP A 142 2.53 -3.41 -19.95
CA ASP A 142 2.60 -2.84 -21.29
C ASP A 142 2.64 -1.31 -21.25
N ALA A 143 1.80 -0.69 -20.42
CA ALA A 143 1.84 0.75 -20.22
C ALA A 143 3.16 1.19 -19.56
N ALA A 144 3.66 0.46 -18.56
CA ALA A 144 4.94 0.77 -17.92
C ALA A 144 6.12 0.70 -18.91
N ALA A 145 6.13 -0.32 -19.77
CA ALA A 145 7.14 -0.48 -20.80
C ALA A 145 7.05 0.63 -21.86
N ALA A 146 5.84 0.93 -22.34
CA ALA A 146 5.60 1.98 -23.32
C ALA A 146 5.97 3.37 -22.79
N ASP A 147 5.58 3.71 -21.55
CA ASP A 147 5.87 5.00 -20.92
C ASP A 147 7.38 5.20 -20.70
N LEU A 148 8.13 4.10 -20.52
CA LEU A 148 9.59 4.11 -20.45
C LEU A 148 10.28 3.95 -21.83
N GLY A 149 9.54 3.73 -22.92
CA GLY A 149 10.16 3.39 -24.21
C GLY A 149 11.05 2.13 -24.13
N LEU A 150 10.73 1.20 -23.23
CA LEU A 150 11.43 -0.06 -23.05
C LEU A 150 10.60 -1.20 -23.61
N GLU A 151 11.26 -2.25 -24.08
CA GLU A 151 10.56 -3.48 -24.45
C GLU A 151 10.26 -4.32 -23.20
N LEU A 152 9.19 -5.11 -23.25
CA LEU A 152 8.97 -6.18 -22.29
C LEU A 152 9.83 -7.40 -22.66
N PRO A 153 10.27 -8.22 -21.69
CA PRO A 153 10.85 -9.52 -21.99
C PRO A 153 9.80 -10.45 -22.63
N ALA A 154 10.25 -11.54 -23.25
CA ALA A 154 9.34 -12.63 -23.60
C ALA A 154 8.78 -13.26 -22.32
N LEU A 155 7.49 -13.05 -22.07
CA LEU A 155 6.80 -13.56 -20.88
C LEU A 155 5.97 -14.81 -21.23
N PRO A 156 5.76 -15.72 -20.27
CA PRO A 156 4.80 -16.81 -20.45
C PRO A 156 3.39 -16.25 -20.65
N ALA A 157 2.50 -17.09 -21.20
CA ALA A 157 1.09 -16.73 -21.31
C ALA A 157 0.51 -16.36 -19.93
N PRO A 158 -0.22 -15.24 -19.82
CA PRO A 158 -0.82 -14.86 -18.55
C PRO A 158 -1.77 -15.94 -18.02
N PRO A 159 -1.82 -16.18 -16.70
CA PRO A 159 -2.80 -17.10 -16.14
C PRO A 159 -4.21 -16.59 -16.43
N ARG A 160 -5.07 -17.50 -16.90
CA ARG A 160 -6.49 -17.25 -17.19
C ARG A 160 -7.32 -18.28 -16.43
N GLY A 161 -8.32 -17.80 -15.69
CA GLY A 161 -9.23 -18.64 -14.92
C GLY A 161 -10.39 -17.83 -14.37
N GLU A 162 -11.35 -18.46 -13.70
CA GLU A 162 -12.47 -17.79 -13.03
C GLU A 162 -11.99 -16.95 -11.82
N LEU A 163 -11.01 -17.47 -11.09
CA LEU A 163 -10.37 -16.80 -9.97
C LEU A 163 -8.99 -16.26 -10.37
N VAL A 164 -8.54 -15.21 -9.68
CA VAL A 164 -7.19 -14.65 -9.85
C VAL A 164 -6.17 -15.59 -9.22
N ASP A 165 -5.25 -16.12 -10.03
CA ASP A 165 -4.09 -16.88 -9.54
C ASP A 165 -2.98 -15.89 -9.13
N TYR A 166 -3.08 -15.37 -7.91
CA TYR A 166 -2.13 -14.37 -7.41
C TYR A 166 -0.66 -14.84 -7.43
N PRO A 167 -0.31 -16.08 -7.01
CA PRO A 167 1.06 -16.58 -7.16
C PRO A 167 1.56 -16.59 -8.61
N ALA A 168 0.77 -17.08 -9.57
CA ALA A 168 1.19 -17.12 -10.97
C ALA A 168 1.31 -15.71 -11.59
N VAL A 169 0.36 -14.82 -11.30
CA VAL A 169 0.40 -13.43 -11.73
C VAL A 169 1.63 -12.73 -11.16
N ALA A 170 1.90 -12.90 -9.86
CA ALA A 170 3.07 -12.31 -9.22
C ALA A 170 4.36 -12.84 -9.84
N ALA A 171 4.50 -14.14 -10.05
CA ALA A 171 5.68 -14.71 -10.69
C ALA A 171 5.93 -14.16 -12.10
N LEU A 172 4.87 -14.00 -12.91
CA LEU A 172 4.96 -13.40 -14.24
C LEU A 172 5.36 -11.92 -14.16
N LYS A 173 4.68 -11.13 -13.31
CA LYS A 173 4.99 -9.69 -13.17
C LYS A 173 6.38 -9.45 -12.60
N GLU A 174 6.84 -10.28 -11.67
CA GLU A 174 8.21 -10.19 -11.11
C GLU A 174 9.30 -10.38 -12.17
N GLN A 175 9.12 -11.28 -13.14
CA GLN A 175 10.05 -11.43 -14.27
C GLN A 175 10.09 -10.15 -15.13
N ALA A 176 8.92 -9.58 -15.41
CA ALA A 176 8.82 -8.33 -16.17
C ALA A 176 9.45 -7.15 -15.41
N PHE A 177 9.17 -7.03 -14.12
CA PHE A 177 9.70 -6.00 -13.24
C PHE A 177 11.22 -6.05 -13.12
N ALA A 178 11.79 -7.23 -12.98
CA ALA A 178 13.24 -7.41 -12.96
C ALA A 178 13.87 -6.92 -14.28
N ALA A 179 13.32 -7.33 -15.43
CA ALA A 179 13.83 -6.94 -16.74
C ALA A 179 13.68 -5.42 -17.01
N LEU A 180 12.52 -4.84 -16.66
CA LEU A 180 12.27 -3.41 -16.80
C LEU A 180 13.21 -2.59 -15.91
N HIS A 181 13.36 -2.98 -14.64
CA HIS A 181 14.26 -2.29 -13.71
C HIS A 181 15.73 -2.40 -14.16
N GLU A 182 16.18 -3.59 -14.60
CA GLU A 182 17.55 -3.77 -15.11
C GLU A 182 17.84 -2.85 -16.31
N ARG A 183 16.90 -2.77 -17.26
CA ARG A 183 17.02 -1.90 -18.44
C ARG A 183 16.96 -0.42 -18.04
N PHE A 184 16.08 -0.07 -17.11
CA PHE A 184 15.96 1.28 -16.57
C PHE A 184 17.23 1.75 -15.86
N ALA A 185 17.81 0.89 -15.02
CA ALA A 185 19.01 1.17 -14.24
C ALA A 185 20.27 1.37 -15.11
N LYS A 186 20.27 0.89 -16.37
CA LYS A 186 21.34 1.08 -17.37
C LYS A 186 21.32 2.48 -18.02
N GLY A 187 21.04 3.52 -17.24
CA GLY A 187 21.16 4.92 -17.67
C GLY A 187 19.95 5.45 -18.44
N HIS A 188 18.75 4.96 -18.15
CA HIS A 188 17.52 5.49 -18.75
C HIS A 188 17.35 7.00 -18.47
N PRO A 189 16.86 7.84 -19.42
CA PRO A 189 16.72 9.28 -19.22
C PRO A 189 15.87 9.68 -18.00
N ALA A 190 14.83 8.90 -17.68
CA ALA A 190 13.98 9.15 -16.51
C ALA A 190 14.61 8.75 -15.15
N LEU A 191 15.88 8.32 -15.12
CA LEU A 191 16.58 7.99 -13.87
C LEU A 191 16.73 9.20 -12.95
N ALA A 192 16.89 10.41 -13.49
CA ALA A 192 16.95 11.65 -12.72
C ALA A 192 15.63 11.90 -11.99
N ASP A 193 14.50 11.85 -12.72
CA ASP A 193 13.15 11.98 -12.18
C ASP A 193 12.83 10.91 -11.13
N PHE A 194 13.25 9.66 -11.33
CA PHE A 194 13.14 8.62 -10.30
C PHE A 194 13.92 8.94 -9.03
N ARG A 195 15.16 9.41 -9.15
CA ARG A 195 16.00 9.77 -8.00
C ARG A 195 15.41 10.94 -7.22
N GLU A 196 14.95 11.97 -7.92
CA GLU A 196 14.28 13.13 -7.30
C GLU A 196 13.02 12.70 -6.55
N TRP A 197 12.17 11.89 -7.19
CA TRP A 197 10.98 11.33 -6.54
C TRP A 197 11.33 10.49 -5.30
N ARG A 198 12.35 9.64 -5.39
CA ARG A 198 12.80 8.79 -4.27
C ARG A 198 13.30 9.63 -3.10
N ILE A 199 14.07 10.68 -3.37
CA ILE A 199 14.52 11.65 -2.36
C ILE A 199 13.32 12.34 -1.70
N ALA A 200 12.35 12.78 -2.49
CA ALA A 200 11.15 13.45 -1.99
C ALA A 200 10.28 12.55 -1.09
N LYS A 201 10.21 11.24 -1.37
CA LYS A 201 9.50 10.27 -0.51
C LYS A 201 10.24 9.94 0.78
N GLY A 202 11.57 10.08 0.80
CA GLY A 202 12.39 10.05 1.99
C GLY A 202 12.35 8.74 2.79
N ALA A 203 12.56 8.86 4.11
CA ALA A 203 12.73 7.73 5.02
C ALA A 203 11.58 6.69 5.01
N PRO A 204 10.29 7.08 4.88
CA PRO A 204 9.20 6.11 4.77
C PRO A 204 9.34 5.14 3.58
N LEU A 205 9.79 5.63 2.42
CA LEU A 205 9.99 4.79 1.23
C LEU A 205 11.19 3.87 1.41
N GLU A 206 12.29 4.39 1.91
CA GLU A 206 13.50 3.60 2.19
C GLU A 206 13.22 2.47 3.17
N SER A 207 12.45 2.75 4.23
CA SER A 207 12.07 1.73 5.22
C SER A 207 11.23 0.63 4.60
N PHE A 208 10.26 1.00 3.75
CA PHE A 208 9.42 0.03 3.03
C PHE A 208 10.21 -0.81 2.03
N ALA A 209 11.04 -0.18 1.20
CA ALA A 209 11.84 -0.88 0.20
C ALA A 209 12.83 -1.86 0.84
N ARG A 210 13.45 -1.48 1.97
CA ARG A 210 14.32 -2.38 2.75
C ARG A 210 13.54 -3.53 3.37
N PHE A 211 12.35 -3.26 3.92
CA PHE A 211 11.47 -4.30 4.44
C PHE A 211 11.12 -5.35 3.37
N GLU A 212 10.70 -4.91 2.17
CA GLU A 212 10.41 -5.81 1.06
C GLU A 212 11.62 -6.64 0.64
N ALA A 213 12.78 -5.99 0.48
CA ALA A 213 14.02 -6.66 0.11
C ALA A 213 14.44 -7.72 1.14
N ILE A 214 14.35 -7.42 2.43
CA ILE A 214 14.66 -8.39 3.51
C ILE A 214 13.67 -9.56 3.47
N ALA A 215 12.36 -9.28 3.37
CA ALA A 215 11.34 -10.32 3.34
C ALA A 215 11.55 -11.28 2.15
N LEU A 216 11.84 -10.74 0.96
CA LEU A 216 12.14 -11.51 -0.24
C LEU A 216 13.40 -12.36 -0.09
N ALA A 217 14.49 -11.79 0.43
CA ALA A 217 15.74 -12.51 0.64
C ALA A 217 15.60 -13.64 1.67
N LEU A 218 14.88 -13.40 2.77
CA LEU A 218 14.61 -14.42 3.79
C LEU A 218 13.74 -15.54 3.24
N ARG A 219 12.72 -15.22 2.43
CA ARG A 219 11.93 -16.25 1.76
C ARG A 219 12.77 -17.08 0.80
N ALA A 220 13.61 -16.44 -0.02
CA ALA A 220 14.49 -17.14 -0.94
C ALA A 220 15.44 -18.09 -0.21
N ARG A 221 16.00 -17.66 0.93
CA ARG A 221 16.94 -18.45 1.74
C ARG A 221 16.29 -19.60 2.50
N THR A 222 15.07 -19.41 3.00
CA THR A 222 14.42 -20.39 3.89
C THR A 222 13.35 -21.25 3.19
N GLY A 223 13.01 -20.92 1.94
CA GLY A 223 11.94 -21.56 1.18
C GLY A 223 10.53 -21.18 1.63
N ARG A 224 10.38 -20.33 2.67
CA ARG A 224 9.09 -19.90 3.21
C ARG A 224 9.13 -18.45 3.72
N PRO A 225 7.98 -17.76 3.78
CA PRO A 225 7.89 -16.46 4.44
C PRO A 225 8.31 -16.53 5.92
N VAL A 226 8.98 -15.48 6.40
CA VAL A 226 9.36 -15.32 7.81
C VAL A 226 8.76 -14.01 8.31
N ALA A 227 7.99 -14.05 9.41
CA ALA A 227 7.43 -12.84 10.01
C ALA A 227 8.54 -11.95 10.58
N TRP A 228 8.38 -10.63 10.49
CA TRP A 228 9.42 -9.68 10.92
C TRP A 228 9.88 -9.83 12.38
N PRO A 229 9.04 -10.21 13.37
CA PRO A 229 9.51 -10.44 14.73
C PRO A 229 10.47 -11.64 14.84
N ASP A 230 10.40 -12.57 13.88
CA ASP A 230 11.20 -13.79 13.82
C ASP A 230 12.43 -13.66 12.91
N TRP A 231 12.66 -12.48 12.30
CA TRP A 231 13.86 -12.22 11.51
C TRP A 231 15.14 -12.34 12.36
N PRO A 232 16.34 -12.45 11.77
CA PRO A 232 17.58 -12.27 12.52
C PRO A 232 17.53 -10.97 13.34
N VAL A 233 18.03 -10.99 14.58
CA VAL A 233 17.92 -9.85 15.52
C VAL A 233 18.46 -8.55 14.92
N GLU A 234 19.51 -8.65 14.10
CA GLU A 234 20.16 -7.55 13.38
C GLU A 234 19.24 -6.82 12.37
N LEU A 235 18.13 -7.47 11.98
CA LEU A 235 17.19 -7.01 10.96
C LEU A 235 15.81 -6.65 11.51
N ARG A 236 15.54 -6.87 12.80
CA ARG A 236 14.20 -6.66 13.40
C ARG A 236 13.86 -5.19 13.64
N ARG A 237 14.86 -4.33 13.79
CA ARG A 237 14.67 -2.91 14.02
C ARG A 237 15.14 -2.11 12.83
N VAL A 238 14.33 -1.12 12.43
CA VAL A 238 14.60 -0.25 11.27
C VAL A 238 15.92 0.53 11.40
N ASP A 239 16.33 0.84 12.63
CA ASP A 239 17.54 1.59 12.98
C ASP A 239 18.76 0.69 13.24
N ALA A 240 18.62 -0.63 13.15
CA ALA A 240 19.72 -1.55 13.41
C ALA A 240 20.80 -1.44 12.30
N PRO A 241 22.10 -1.48 12.65
CA PRO A 241 23.19 -1.45 11.67
C PRO A 241 23.09 -2.58 10.62
N GLY A 242 22.56 -3.73 11.00
CA GLY A 242 22.33 -4.87 10.11
C GLY A 242 21.40 -4.56 8.94
N VAL A 243 20.38 -3.72 9.15
CA VAL A 243 19.46 -3.30 8.08
C VAL A 243 20.18 -2.42 7.06
N ALA A 244 21.05 -1.51 7.52
CA ALA A 244 21.83 -0.66 6.62
C ALA A 244 22.85 -1.47 5.82
N ALA A 245 23.56 -2.42 6.46
CA ALA A 245 24.48 -3.32 5.79
C ALA A 245 23.77 -4.19 4.74
N PHE A 246 22.61 -4.77 5.10
CA PHE A 246 21.78 -5.54 4.17
C PHE A 246 21.36 -4.69 2.97
N ALA A 247 20.95 -3.44 3.18
CA ALA A 247 20.52 -2.57 2.10
C ALA A 247 21.63 -2.25 1.09
N ILE A 248 22.90 -2.23 1.52
CA ILE A 248 24.06 -2.06 0.64
C ILE A 248 24.29 -3.33 -0.19
N GLU A 249 24.28 -4.49 0.45
CA GLU A 249 24.47 -5.79 -0.22
C GLU A 249 23.35 -6.08 -1.24
N HIS A 250 22.12 -5.70 -0.91
CA HIS A 250 20.92 -5.91 -1.73
C HIS A 250 20.41 -4.63 -2.40
N ALA A 251 21.31 -3.70 -2.73
CA ALA A 251 20.96 -2.38 -3.26
C ALA A 251 20.04 -2.45 -4.49
N ASN A 252 20.23 -3.44 -5.37
CA ASN A 252 19.40 -3.65 -6.55
C ASN A 252 17.94 -3.96 -6.19
N GLU A 253 17.68 -4.81 -5.18
CA GLU A 253 16.31 -5.15 -4.78
C GLU A 253 15.62 -4.01 -4.03
N VAL A 254 16.38 -3.27 -3.21
CA VAL A 254 15.88 -2.06 -2.54
C VAL A 254 15.50 -1.02 -3.58
N GLU A 255 16.36 -0.77 -4.57
CA GLU A 255 16.04 0.17 -5.65
C GLU A 255 14.86 -0.32 -6.48
N ARG A 256 14.78 -1.61 -6.81
CA ARG A 256 13.66 -2.18 -7.55
C ARG A 256 12.33 -1.99 -6.82
N SER A 257 12.30 -2.21 -5.52
CA SER A 257 11.09 -1.99 -4.70
C SER A 257 10.65 -0.52 -4.76
N ALA A 258 11.59 0.43 -4.67
CA ALA A 258 11.29 1.85 -4.85
C ALA A 258 10.84 2.19 -6.28
N PHE A 259 11.46 1.59 -7.30
CA PHE A 259 11.10 1.77 -8.72
C PHE A 259 9.67 1.29 -9.01
N LEU A 260 9.23 0.19 -8.40
CA LEU A 260 7.85 -0.28 -8.54
C LEU A 260 6.83 0.70 -7.94
N GLN A 261 7.15 1.31 -6.80
CA GLN A 261 6.30 2.36 -6.22
C GLN A 261 6.25 3.61 -7.12
N TRP A 262 7.38 3.99 -7.71
CA TRP A 262 7.47 5.10 -8.66
C TRP A 262 6.61 4.88 -9.91
N LEU A 263 6.61 3.66 -10.46
CA LEU A 263 5.73 3.25 -11.57
C LEU A 263 4.25 3.23 -11.16
N ALA A 264 3.94 2.63 -10.02
CA ALA A 264 2.56 2.52 -9.53
C ALA A 264 1.93 3.90 -9.29
N GLU A 265 2.68 4.83 -8.68
CA GLU A 265 2.20 6.20 -8.43
C GLU A 265 1.96 6.96 -9.74
N ARG A 266 2.82 6.79 -10.75
CA ARG A 266 2.65 7.41 -12.07
C ARG A 266 1.41 6.88 -12.78
N GLN A 267 1.22 5.56 -12.81
CA GLN A 267 0.04 4.98 -13.43
C GLN A 267 -1.26 5.33 -12.69
N LEU A 268 -1.23 5.38 -11.35
CA LEU A 268 -2.38 5.83 -10.55
C LEU A 268 -2.71 7.30 -10.84
N THR A 269 -1.70 8.17 -10.85
CA THR A 269 -1.86 9.62 -11.13
C THR A 269 -2.39 9.85 -12.54
N ARG A 270 -1.83 9.14 -13.53
CA ARG A 270 -2.31 9.17 -14.92
C ARG A 270 -3.75 8.70 -15.01
N THR A 271 -4.10 7.59 -14.35
CA THR A 271 -5.47 7.06 -14.34
C THR A 271 -6.42 8.11 -13.76
N GLN A 272 -6.09 8.71 -12.62
CA GLN A 272 -6.89 9.78 -12.03
C GLN A 272 -7.08 10.93 -13.02
N GLN A 273 -5.99 11.43 -13.62
CA GLN A 273 -6.06 12.55 -14.56
C GLN A 273 -6.92 12.21 -15.78
N ALA A 274 -6.77 11.01 -16.35
CA ALA A 274 -7.57 10.57 -17.49
C ALA A 274 -9.08 10.51 -17.17
N LEU A 275 -9.44 10.09 -15.96
CA LEU A 275 -10.84 10.08 -15.52
C LEU A 275 -11.38 11.51 -15.34
N MET A 276 -10.59 12.42 -14.77
CA MET A 276 -10.96 13.83 -14.63
C MET A 276 -11.12 14.51 -16.00
N ASP A 277 -10.17 14.28 -16.92
CA ASP A 277 -10.20 14.81 -18.29
C ASP A 277 -11.38 14.26 -19.10
N ALA A 278 -11.82 13.03 -18.79
CA ALA A 278 -13.03 12.44 -19.37
C ALA A 278 -14.35 12.99 -18.79
N GLY A 279 -14.28 13.91 -17.82
CA GLY A 279 -15.43 14.65 -17.29
C GLY A 279 -15.92 14.16 -15.92
N MET A 280 -15.21 13.25 -15.25
CA MET A 280 -15.57 12.85 -13.88
C MET A 280 -15.29 13.99 -12.89
N ARG A 281 -16.21 14.20 -11.92
CA ARG A 281 -16.02 15.20 -10.87
C ARG A 281 -15.08 14.76 -9.75
N ILE A 282 -14.98 13.45 -9.49
CA ILE A 282 -14.11 12.87 -8.46
C ILE A 282 -12.98 12.04 -9.10
N GLY A 283 -13.30 11.25 -10.13
CA GLY A 283 -12.34 10.31 -10.73
C GLY A 283 -12.26 9.02 -9.92
N LEU A 284 -11.09 8.66 -9.42
CA LEU A 284 -10.90 7.51 -8.56
C LEU A 284 -11.35 7.81 -7.13
N TYR A 285 -12.00 6.82 -6.50
CA TYR A 285 -12.44 6.85 -5.10
C TYR A 285 -11.91 5.64 -4.34
#